data_AF-A0A4R1BR25-F1
#
_entry.id   AF-A0A4R1BR25-F1
#
_cell.length_a   1.000
_cell.length_b   1.000
_cell.length_c   1.000
_cell.angle_alpha   90.00
_cell.angle_beta   90.00
_cell.angle_gamma   90.00
#
_symmetry.space_group_name_H-M   'P 1'
#
loop_
_entity.id
_entity.type
_entity.pdbx_description
1 polymer ?
#
loop_
_entity_poly.entity_id
_entity_poly.type
_entity_poly.pdbx_seq_one_letter_code
_entity_poly.pdbx_strand_id
1 'polypeptide(L)'
;MTTATARIPVLVSPQEKTRIAQLAKASGISMGEFLRRAAISFQPSEDEALLVGLIDQMEKSTAEAGAAIDDALAFVEASNARIERIEAEAVRGAR
;
A
#
# COMPACT_ATOMS: atom_id res chain seq x y z
N MET A 1 34.51 2.71 13.30
CA MET A 1 33.61 1.58 12.96
C MET A 1 33.97 0.42 13.88
N THR A 2 33.03 -0.05 14.69
CA THR A 2 33.23 -1.21 15.57
C THR A 2 33.33 -2.47 14.70
N THR A 3 34.51 -3.10 14.68
CA THR A 3 34.72 -4.37 13.97
C THR A 3 33.89 -5.46 14.64
N ALA A 4 33.02 -6.14 13.89
CA ALA A 4 32.25 -7.27 14.40
C ALA A 4 33.18 -8.47 14.65
N THR A 5 33.37 -8.84 15.92
CA THR A 5 34.29 -9.92 16.34
C THR A 5 33.57 -11.17 16.87
N ALA A 6 32.31 -11.05 17.27
CA ALA A 6 31.51 -12.15 17.81
C ALA A 6 30.92 -13.05 16.69
N ARG A 7 30.68 -14.33 17.02
CA ARG A 7 30.09 -15.33 16.11
C ARG A 7 28.78 -15.88 16.69
N ILE A 8 27.81 -16.12 15.83
CA ILE A 8 26.55 -16.82 16.15
C ILE A 8 26.51 -18.11 15.32
N PRO A 9 26.89 -19.28 15.87
CA PRO A 9 26.77 -20.54 15.17
C PRO A 9 25.31 -21.01 15.18
N VAL A 10 24.73 -21.19 13.99
CA VAL A 10 23.35 -21.68 13.81
C VAL A 10 23.41 -23.00 13.04
N LEU A 11 22.82 -24.05 13.61
CA LEU A 11 22.66 -25.33 12.92
C LEU A 11 21.48 -25.24 11.96
N VAL A 12 21.72 -25.69 10.73
CA VAL A 12 20.72 -25.71 9.65
C VAL A 12 20.81 -27.05 8.91
N SER A 13 19.70 -27.49 8.34
CA SER A 13 19.69 -28.61 7.41
C SER A 13 20.49 -28.28 6.13
N PRO A 14 20.94 -29.30 5.38
CA PRO A 14 21.57 -29.09 4.07
C PRO A 14 20.67 -28.34 3.08
N GLN A 15 19.35 -28.58 3.12
CA GLN A 15 18.40 -27.89 2.25
C GLN A 15 18.29 -26.41 2.60
N GLU A 16 18.20 -26.06 3.89
CA GLU A 16 18.17 -24.67 4.34
C GLU A 16 19.44 -23.93 3.97
N LYS A 17 20.61 -24.56 4.19
CA LYS A 17 21.90 -23.96 3.81
C LYS A 17 21.95 -23.64 2.31
N THR A 18 21.45 -24.55 1.48
CA THR A 18 21.40 -24.37 0.02
C THR A 18 20.46 -23.22 -0.36
N ARG A 19 19.28 -23.16 0.25
CA ARG A 19 18.30 -22.08 0.02
C ARG A 19 18.88 -20.72 0.39
N ILE A 20 19.51 -20.60 1.57
CA ILE A 20 20.13 -19.36 2.04
C ILE A 20 21.26 -18.93 1.08
N ALA A 21 22.07 -19.88 0.60
CA ALA A 21 23.13 -19.59 -0.36
C ALA A 21 22.58 -19.04 -1.70
N GLN A 22 21.47 -19.61 -2.18
CA GLN A 22 20.80 -19.14 -3.41
C GLN A 22 20.23 -17.73 -3.23
N LEU A 23 19.56 -17.45 -2.11
CA LEU A 23 19.02 -16.11 -1.81
C LEU A 23 20.13 -15.07 -1.72
N ALA A 24 21.21 -15.35 -0.98
CA ALA A 24 22.36 -14.47 -0.88
C ALA A 24 22.99 -14.17 -2.26
N LYS A 25 23.14 -15.22 -3.09
CA LYS A 25 23.65 -15.08 -4.47
C LYS A 25 22.73 -14.23 -5.33
N ALA A 26 21.41 -14.43 -5.27
CA ALA A 26 20.43 -13.65 -6.02
C ALA A 26 20.45 -12.16 -5.62
N SER A 27 20.75 -11.87 -4.35
CA SER A 27 20.92 -10.50 -3.84
C SER A 27 22.34 -9.93 -4.01
N GLY A 28 23.28 -10.66 -4.63
CA GLY A 28 24.65 -10.19 -4.88
C GLY A 28 25.50 -9.96 -3.62
N ILE A 29 25.15 -10.57 -2.49
CA ILE A 29 25.83 -10.40 -1.20
C ILE A 29 26.31 -11.74 -0.62
N SER A 30 27.21 -11.68 0.37
CA SER A 30 27.66 -12.89 1.07
C SER A 30 26.54 -13.50 1.92
N MET A 31 26.58 -14.81 2.18
CA MET A 31 25.63 -15.48 3.07
C MET A 31 25.58 -14.87 4.47
N GLY A 32 26.74 -14.49 5.01
CA GLY A 32 26.83 -13.87 6.34
C GLY A 32 26.18 -12.47 6.39
N GLU A 33 26.35 -11.69 5.32
CA GLU A 33 25.70 -10.38 5.21
C GLU A 33 24.19 -10.52 4.98
N PHE A 34 23.77 -11.49 4.16
CA PHE A 34 22.36 -11.82 3.97
C PHE A 34 21.68 -12.17 5.30
N LEU A 35 22.29 -13.09 6.07
CA LEU A 35 21.75 -13.49 7.38
C LEU A 35 21.78 -12.35 8.39
N ARG A 36 22.81 -11.50 8.38
CA ARG A 36 22.87 -10.31 9.23
C ARG A 36 21.71 -9.37 8.95
N ARG A 37 21.45 -9.05 7.67
CA ARG A 37 20.32 -8.19 7.28
C ARG A 37 19.00 -8.82 7.66
N ALA A 38 18.80 -10.10 7.31
CA ALA A 38 17.58 -10.83 7.63
C ALA A 38 17.29 -10.86 9.14
N ALA A 39 18.32 -11.04 9.97
CA ALA A 39 18.17 -11.03 11.43
C ALA A 39 17.84 -9.64 12.00
N ILE A 40 18.38 -8.57 11.40
CA ILE A 40 18.07 -7.18 11.81
C ILE A 40 16.68 -6.76 11.34
N SER A 41 16.25 -7.19 10.15
CA SER A 41 14.95 -6.85 9.56
C SER A 41 13.82 -7.75 10.05
N PHE A 42 14.09 -8.75 10.89
CA PHE A 42 13.06 -9.64 11.40
C PHE A 42 12.27 -8.93 12.50
N GLN A 43 11.14 -8.33 12.13
CA GLN A 43 10.22 -7.61 13.03
C GLN A 43 8.82 -8.24 12.96
N PRO A 44 8.58 -9.37 13.65
CA PRO A 44 7.36 -10.17 13.47
C PRO A 44 6.05 -9.42 13.74
N SER A 45 6.05 -8.44 14.65
CA SER A 45 4.84 -7.75 15.09
C SER A 45 4.66 -6.35 14.50
N GLU A 46 5.75 -5.68 14.09
CA GLU A 46 5.66 -4.31 13.54
C GLU A 46 5.22 -4.33 12.08
N ASP A 47 5.62 -5.35 11.32
CA ASP A 47 5.22 -5.50 9.92
C ASP A 47 3.71 -5.74 9.77
N GLU A 48 3.12 -6.55 10.65
CA GLU A 48 1.68 -6.82 10.64
C GLU A 48 0.86 -5.58 11.03
N ALA A 49 1.29 -4.84 12.05
CA ALA A 49 0.62 -3.60 12.47
C ALA A 49 0.70 -2.50 11.40
N LEU A 50 1.83 -2.37 10.71
CA LEU A 50 2.00 -1.42 9.60
C LEU A 50 1.10 -1.78 8.41
N LEU A 51 1.02 -3.06 8.06
CA LEU A 51 0.15 -3.53 6.97
C LEU A 51 -1.33 -3.29 7.29
N VAL A 52 -1.76 -3.56 8.52
CA VAL A 52 -3.13 -3.26 8.97
C VAL A 52 -3.41 -1.75 8.88
N GLY A 53 -2.49 -0.90 9.37
CA GLY A 53 -2.67 0.55 9.28
C GLY A 53 -2.73 1.09 7.85
N LEU A 54 -2.01 0.47 6.90
CA LEU A 54 -2.10 0.80 5.47
C LEU A 54 -3.47 0.44 4.88
N ILE A 55 -4.02 -0.72 5.25
CA ILE A 55 -5.36 -1.15 4.82
C ILE A 55 -6.42 -0.18 5.35
N ASP A 56 -6.36 0.18 6.63
CA ASP A 56 -7.31 1.13 7.24
C ASP A 56 -7.31 2.50 6.52
N GLN A 57 -6.12 3.01 6.17
CA GLN A 57 -6.00 4.26 5.40
C GLN A 57 -6.53 4.13 3.97
N MET A 58 -6.31 2.99 3.33
CA MET A 58 -6.82 2.72 1.99
C MET A 58 -8.36 2.64 2.00
N GLU A 59 -8.95 1.97 2.98
CA GLU A 59 -10.41 1.89 3.14
C GLU A 59 -11.02 3.28 3.37
N LYS A 60 -10.42 4.05 4.28
CA LYS A 60 -10.88 5.41 4.57
C LYS A 60 -10.81 6.32 3.34
N SER A 61 -9.67 6.36 2.66
CA SER A 61 -9.51 7.21 1.46
C SER A 61 -10.42 6.78 0.32
N THR A 62 -10.69 5.47 0.17
CA THR A 62 -11.63 4.96 -0.84
C THR A 62 -13.07 5.35 -0.52
N ALA A 63 -13.48 5.30 0.76
CA ALA A 63 -14.80 5.74 1.19
C ALA A 63 -14.99 7.24 0.99
N GLU A 64 -13.99 8.06 1.32
CA GLU A 64 -14.01 9.51 1.10
C GLU A 64 -14.09 9.85 -0.39
N ALA A 65 -13.33 9.15 -1.24
CA ALA A 65 -13.39 9.32 -2.69
C ALA A 65 -14.77 8.93 -3.25
N GLY A 66 -15.36 7.83 -2.78
CA GLY A 66 -16.71 7.41 -3.15
C GLY A 66 -17.75 8.47 -2.82
N ALA A 67 -17.73 8.98 -1.58
CA ALA A 67 -18.64 10.04 -1.15
C ALA A 67 -18.49 11.32 -2.00
N ALA A 68 -17.26 11.71 -2.33
CA ALA A 68 -17.00 12.88 -3.17
C ALA A 68 -17.52 12.70 -4.62
N ILE A 69 -17.46 11.48 -5.15
CA ILE A 69 -18.02 11.16 -6.47
C ILE A 69 -19.55 11.24 -6.42
N ASP A 70 -20.18 10.66 -5.41
CA ASP A 70 -21.63 10.70 -5.24
C ASP A 70 -22.14 12.15 -5.11
N ASP A 71 -21.46 12.98 -4.32
CA ASP A 71 -21.78 14.40 -4.18
C ASP A 71 -21.66 15.16 -5.51
N ALA A 72 -20.60 14.88 -6.28
CA ALA A 72 -20.41 15.49 -7.59
C ALA A 72 -21.51 15.09 -8.59
N LEU A 73 -21.91 13.81 -8.60
CA LEU A 73 -22.99 13.32 -9.46
C LEU A 73 -24.33 13.96 -9.07
N ALA A 74 -24.64 14.04 -7.77
CA ALA A 74 -25.85 14.70 -7.29
C ALA A 74 -25.90 16.19 -7.68
N PHE A 75 -24.75 16.88 -7.60
CA PHE A 75 -24.65 18.27 -8.03
C PHE A 75 -24.91 18.44 -9.55
N VAL A 76 -24.33 17.56 -10.37
CA VAL A 76 -24.53 17.58 -11.83
C VAL A 76 -26.01 17.35 -12.17
N GLU A 77 -26.65 16.37 -11.54
CA GLU A 77 -28.07 16.08 -11.75
C GLU A 77 -28.95 17.28 -11.38
N ALA A 78 -28.72 17.88 -10.21
CA ALA A 78 -29.45 19.08 -9.78
C ALA A 78 -29.23 20.27 -10.74
N SER A 79 -28.02 20.42 -11.28
CA SER A 79 -27.71 21.46 -12.25
C SER A 79 -28.42 21.23 -13.58
N ASN A 80 -28.44 19.99 -14.08
CA ASN A 80 -29.15 19.63 -15.31
C ASN A 80 -30.65 19.91 -15.17
N ALA A 81 -31.28 19.49 -14.06
CA ALA A 81 -32.69 19.78 -13.80
C ALA A 81 -33.00 21.29 -13.71
N ARG A 82 -32.05 22.10 -13.25
CA ARG A 82 -32.18 23.57 -13.26
C ARG A 82 -32.09 24.12 -14.69
N ILE A 83 -31.13 23.65 -15.49
CA ILE A 83 -30.96 24.08 -16.89
C ILE A 83 -32.22 23.77 -17.69
N GLU A 84 -32.76 22.55 -17.59
CA GLU A 84 -34.00 22.15 -18.29
C GLU A 84 -35.18 23.07 -17.95
N ARG A 85 -35.33 23.48 -16.68
CA ARG A 85 -36.38 24.43 -16.28
C ARG A 85 -36.20 25.79 -16.93
N ILE A 86 -34.99 26.34 -16.91
CA ILE A 86 -34.67 27.64 -17.51
C ILE A 86 -34.91 27.59 -19.03
N GLU A 87 -34.48 26.52 -19.69
CA GLU A 87 -34.69 26.34 -21.14
C GLU A 87 -36.19 26.23 -21.47
N ALA A 88 -36.96 25.47 -20.68
CA ALA A 88 -38.40 25.36 -20.89
C ALA A 88 -39.14 26.69 -20.68
N GLU A 89 -38.70 27.51 -19.72
CA GLU A 89 -39.24 28.86 -19.51
C GLU A 89 -38.89 29.81 -20.67
N ALA A 90 -37.65 29.78 -21.14
CA ALA A 90 -37.21 30.59 -22.28
C ALA A 90 -38.00 30.25 -23.56
N VAL A 91 -38.26 28.96 -23.81
CA VAL A 91 -39.07 28.51 -24.96
C VAL A 91 -40.52 28.97 -24.83
N ARG A 92 -41.09 28.99 -23.61
CA ARG A 92 -42.47 29.47 -23.39
C ARG A 92 -42.61 30.98 -23.54
N GLY A 93 -41.61 31.77 -23.13
CA GLY A 93 -41.63 33.23 -23.26
C GLY A 93 -41.36 33.75 -24.68
N ALA A 94 -40.81 32.91 -25.56
CA ALA A 94 -40.56 33.23 -26.97
C ALA A 94 -41.73 32.89 -27.91
N ARG A 95 -42.83 32.33 -27.40
CA ARG A 95 -44.09 32.05 -28.11
C ARG A 95 -45.14 33.10 -27.79
#